data_AF-A0AAD0DY73-F1
#
_entry.id   AF-A0AAD0DY73-F1
#
_cell.length_a   1.000
_cell.length_b   1.000
_cell.length_c   1.000
_cell.angle_alpha   90.00
_cell.angle_beta   90.00
_cell.angle_gamma   90.00
#
_symmetry.space_group_name_H-M   'P 1'
#
loop_
_entity.id
_entity.type
_entity.pdbx_description
1 polymer ?
#
loop_
_entity_poly.entity_id
_entity_poly.type
_entity_poly.pdbx_seq_one_letter_code
_entity_poly.pdbx_strand_id
1 'polypeptide(L)' 'MGGFSPLQSATLTRVAAQLDASPLCVALAWLLQRAPNILLIPGTSSVAHLRENLAASELIIAPEHLAELDSVV' A
#
# COMPACT_ATOMS: atom_id res chain seq x y z
N MET A 1 18.41 4.26 -8.97
CA MET A 1 17.32 5.04 -8.35
C MET A 1 16.03 4.68 -9.08
N GLY A 2 15.55 3.45 -8.88
CA GLY A 2 14.38 2.92 -9.60
C GLY A 2 13.13 3.60 -9.07
N GLY A 3 12.56 4.49 -9.88
CA GLY A 3 11.41 5.29 -9.52
C GLY A 3 10.21 4.40 -9.24
N PHE A 4 9.69 4.48 -8.01
CA PHE A 4 8.31 4.17 -7.74
C PHE A 4 7.48 5.12 -8.61
N SER A 5 7.00 4.65 -9.75
CA SER A 5 5.82 5.26 -10.36
C SER A 5 4.69 4.97 -9.38
N PRO A 6 4.05 6.00 -8.79
CA PRO A 6 2.87 5.76 -7.99
C PRO A 6 1.90 4.94 -8.83
N LEU A 7 1.27 3.93 -8.22
CA LEU A 7 0.07 3.35 -8.77
C LEU A 7 -0.92 4.52 -8.89
N GLN A 8 -1.00 5.14 -10.07
CA GLN A 8 -1.91 6.24 -10.35
C GLN A 8 -3.30 5.64 -10.52
N SER A 9 -3.87 5.20 -9.40
CA SER A 9 -5.19 4.60 -9.32
C SER A 9 -6.09 5.49 -8.48
N ALA A 10 -7.18 5.98 -9.08
CA ALA A 10 -8.20 6.73 -8.37
C ALA A 10 -8.80 5.89 -7.22
N THR A 11 -8.91 4.57 -7.41
CA THR A 11 -9.33 3.62 -6.38
C THR A 11 -8.36 3.60 -5.21
N LEU A 12 -7.05 3.48 -5.46
CA LEU A 12 -6.04 3.50 -4.40
C LEU A 12 -6.10 4.80 -3.58
N THR A 13 -6.16 5.95 -4.25
CA THR A 13 -6.24 7.25 -3.58
C THR A 13 -7.49 7.38 -2.71
N ARG A 14 -8.64 6.88 -3.19
CA ARG A 14 -9.88 6.93 -2.43
C ARG A 14 -9.85 6.00 -1.21
N VAL A 15 -9.40 4.76 -1.38
CA VAL A 15 -9.30 3.80 -0.26
C VAL A 15 -8.31 4.32 0.78
N ALA A 16 -7.20 4.91 0.35
CA ALA A 16 -6.25 5.57 1.25
C ALA A 16 -6.89 6.69 2.07
N ALA A 17 -7.74 7.52 1.45
CA ALA A 17 -8.49 8.54 2.18
C ALA A 17 -9.52 7.94 3.17
N GLN A 18 -10.16 6.82 2.83
CA GLN A 18 -11.10 6.13 3.72
C GLN A 18 -10.41 5.51 4.94
N LEU A 19 -9.16 5.07 4.77
CA LEU A 19 -8.35 4.44 5.82
C LEU A 19 -7.47 5.41 6.60
N ASP A 20 -7.55 6.73 6.31
CA ASP A 20 -6.67 7.76 6.87
C ASP A 20 -5.18 7.40 6.77
N ALA A 21 -4.79 6.85 5.62
CA ALA A 21 -3.44 6.34 5.37
C ALA A 21 -2.86 6.93 4.08
N SER A 22 -1.52 6.92 3.94
CA SER A 22 -0.91 7.34 2.68
C SER A 22 -1.19 6.31 1.57
N PRO A 23 -1.31 6.73 0.29
CA PRO A 23 -1.48 5.80 -0.83
C PRO A 23 -0.35 4.76 -0.92
N LEU A 24 0.88 5.14 -0.55
CA LEU A 24 2.01 4.21 -0.50
C LEU A 24 1.81 3.16 0.60
N CYS A 25 1.40 3.59 1.80
CA CYS A 25 1.10 2.70 2.92
C CYS A 25 0.01 1.68 2.52
N VAL A 26 -1.10 2.14 1.93
CA VAL A 26 -2.18 1.26 1.47
C VAL A 26 -1.72 0.30 0.37
N ALA A 27 -0.92 0.77 -0.59
CA ALA A 27 -0.41 -0.09 -1.67
C ALA A 27 0.47 -1.23 -1.12
N LEU A 28 1.36 -0.92 -0.18
CA LEU A 28 2.22 -1.93 0.45
C LEU A 28 1.41 -2.90 1.31
N ALA A 29 0.47 -2.39 2.12
CA ALA A 29 -0.40 -3.20 2.96
C ALA A 29 -1.29 -4.15 2.13
N TRP A 30 -1.81 -3.67 0.99
CA TRP A 30 -2.58 -4.48 0.04
C TRP A 30 -1.74 -5.61 -0.56
N LEU A 31 -0.52 -5.31 -1.01
CA LEU A 31 0.37 -6.35 -1.54
C LEU A 31 0.71 -7.41 -0.49
N LEU A 32 0.97 -7.02 0.75
CA LEU A 32 1.24 -7.96 1.85
C LEU A 32 0.03 -8.86 2.16
N GLN A 33 -1.19 -8.36 2.00
CA GLN A 33 -2.42 -9.10 2.30
C GLN A 33 -2.94 -9.92 1.11
N ARG A 34 -2.39 -9.74 -0.10
CA ARG A 34 -2.87 -10.41 -1.32
C ARG A 34 -2.59 -11.92 -1.35
N ALA A 35 -1.52 -12.37 -0.69
CA ALA A 35 -1.19 -13.78 -0.52
C ALA A 35 -0.19 -13.99 0.63
N PRO A 36 -0.25 -15.12 1.35
CA PRO A 36 0.58 -15.37 2.53
C PRO A 36 2.08 -15.51 2.23
N ASN A 37 2.45 -15.67 0.96
CA ASN A 37 3.83 -15.87 0.49
C ASN A 37 4.44 -14.64 -0.19
N ILE A 38 3.83 -13.45 -0.02
CA ILE A 38 4.39 -12.19 -0.53
C ILE A 38 5.33 -11.59 0.52
N LEU A 39 6.59 -11.34 0.12
CA LEU A 39 7.56 -10.59 0.90
C LEU A 39 7.92 -9.31 0.15
N LEU A 40 7.66 -8.15 0.77
CA LEU A 40 8.06 -6.86 0.22
C LEU A 40 9.46 -6.48 0.70
N ILE A 41 10.28 -5.96 -0.23
CA ILE A 41 11.62 -5.41 0.07
C ILE A 41 11.66 -3.95 -0.41
N PRO A 42 10.84 -3.04 0.18
CA PRO A 42 10.74 -1.68 -0.31
C PRO A 42 11.99 -0.89 0.10
N GLY A 43 12.72 -0.39 -0.91
CA GLY A 43 13.87 0.49 -0.71
C GLY A 43 13.46 1.96 -0.62
N THR A 44 14.09 2.72 0.27
CA THR A 44 13.94 4.19 0.34
C THR A 44 15.18 4.84 0.94
N SER A 45 15.51 6.06 0.48
CA SER A 45 16.52 6.93 1.10
C SER A 45 15.93 7.96 2.06
N SER A 46 14.59 8.01 2.17
CA SER A 46 13.86 8.95 3.03
C SER A 46 13.40 8.26 4.31
N VAL A 47 13.70 8.87 5.46
CA VAL A 47 13.21 8.41 6.77
C VAL A 47 11.69 8.50 6.86
N ALA A 48 11.06 9.47 6.20
CA ALA A 48 9.59 9.58 6.18
C ALA A 48 8.96 8.37 5.48
N HIS A 49 9.45 8.02 4.29
CA HIS A 49 8.99 6.82 3.59
C HIS A 49 9.35 5.53 4.34
N LEU A 50 10.47 5.49 5.06
CA LEU A 50 10.80 4.33 5.89
C LEU A 50 9.71 4.12 6.96
N ARG A 51 9.23 5.19 7.60
CA ARG A 51 8.13 5.12 8.57
C ARG A 51 6.84 4.64 7.92
N GLU A 52 6.51 5.12 6.72
CA GLU A 52 5.33 4.66 5.98
C GLU A 52 5.43 3.18 5.59
N ASN A 53 6.60 2.72 5.13
CA ASN A 53 6.83 1.32 4.79
C ASN A 53 6.63 0.39 6.00
N LEU A 54 7.04 0.83 7.19
CA LEU A 54 6.84 0.07 8.43
C LEU A 54 5.36 0.07 8.83
N ALA A 55 4.69 1.23 8.80
CA ALA A 55 3.27 1.35 9.12
C ALA A 55 2.38 0.46 8.22
N ALA A 56 2.77 0.26 6.97
CA ALA A 56 2.04 -0.61 6.04
C ALA A 56 1.94 -2.08 6.51
N SER A 57 2.92 -2.58 7.28
CA SER A 57 2.85 -3.94 7.83
C SER A 57 1.84 -4.11 8.96
N GLU A 58 1.40 -3.00 9.56
CA GLU A 58 0.45 -2.99 10.67
C GLU A 58 -0.98 -2.64 10.21
N LEU A 59 -1.14 -2.16 8.97
CA LEU A 59 -2.41 -1.76 8.41
C LEU A 59 -3.23 -2.98 7.95
N ILE A 60 -4.24 -3.35 8.73
CA ILE A 60 -5.24 -4.35 8.33
C ILE A 60 -6.27 -3.68 7.42
N ILE A 61 -6.40 -4.16 6.18
CA ILE A 61 -7.38 -3.65 5.23
C ILE A 61 -8.62 -4.53 5.31
N ALA A 62 -9.78 -3.91 5.53
CA ALA A 62 -11.03 -4.64 5.59
C ALA A 62 -11.36 -5.34 4.24
N PRO A 63 -12.03 -6.51 4.25
CA PRO A 63 -12.28 -7.29 3.04
C PRO A 63 -12.94 -6.51 1.90
N GLU A 64 -13.84 -5.58 2.21
CA GLU A 64 -14.51 -4.72 1.23
C GLU A 64 -13.52 -3.81 0.49
N HIS A 65 -12.53 -3.26 1.18
CA HIS A 65 -11.50 -2.41 0.59
C HIS A 65 -10.46 -3.25 -0.15
N LEU A 66 -10.15 -4.47 0.32
CA LEU A 66 -9.27 -5.39 -0.40
C LEU A 66 -9.88 -5.78 -1.75
N ALA A 67 -11.15 -6.18 -1.79
CA ALA A 67 -11.84 -6.54 -3.01
C ALA A 67 -11.88 -5.39 -4.02
N GLU A 68 -12.02 -4.16 -3.53
CA GLU A 68 -11.97 -2.96 -4.32
C GLU A 68 -10.57 -2.66 -4.88
N LEU A 69 -9.52 -2.84 -4.09
CA LEU A 69 -8.13 -2.68 -4.54
C LEU A 69 -7.72 -3.77 -5.54
N ASP A 70 -8.24 -4.98 -5.41
CA ASP A 70 -8.00 -6.07 -6.36
C ASP A 70 -8.53 -5.77 -7.77
N SER A 71 -9.51 -4.86 -7.92
CA SER A 71 -10.02 -4.45 -9.23
C SER A 71 -9.10 -3.48 -9.98
N VAL A 72 -7.97 -3.07 -9.39
CA VAL A 72 -7.01 -2.11 -9.97
C VAL A 72 -6.01 -2.80 -10.92
N VAL A 73 -5.98 -4.14 -10.95
CA VAL A 73 -4.98 -4.96 -11.67
C VAL A 73 -5.60 -5.80 -12.77
#